data_AF-A0A2A6FCA0-F1
#
_entry.id   AF-A0A2A6FCA0-F1
#
_cell.length_a   1.000
_cell.length_b   1.000
_cell.length_c   1.000
_cell.angle_alpha   90.00
_cell.angle_beta   90.00
_cell.angle_gamma   90.00
#
_symmetry.space_group_name_H-M   'P 1'
#
loop_
_entity.id
_entity.type
_entity.pdbx_description
1 polymer ?
#
loop_
_entity_poly.entity_id
_entity_poly.type
_entity_poly.pdbx_seq_one_letter_code
_entity_poly.pdbx_strand_id
1 'polypeptide(L)'
;MMGKTFVISSAAILLSVLPGICSSVQAKEVWTAFPSSDPPAVQISKTATDGRTIFLGGCNKLLGAGLTGTFSAYQGNALAKIDDESEPVTFEITGKAGTEQFAGGLHYIGGEDSWGITGLLQPDFVTAFGRGDMLTIRNGGGKTVFSFELLGSSKAAKTMQRVCGFATGPSVSAPHSWNAMSTTAISITGDIQISEKEIRFENGATLQLAPTDHLGVFRVAKPTNPTLKNGNVLCGREPPTFVVFGRDGNTKSLDRSSALYLKIYNGNEIPPASDAIGMDNSGRGFCALFNYTR
;
A
#
# COMPACT_ATOMS: atom_id res chain seq x y z
N MET A 1 -49.70 -69.24 -49.03
CA MET A 1 -50.28 -67.88 -49.12
C MET A 1 -49.18 -66.87 -48.90
N MET A 2 -49.14 -65.87 -49.78
CA MET A 2 -47.99 -65.04 -50.17
C MET A 2 -47.38 -64.19 -49.04
N GLY A 3 -46.05 -64.23 -48.94
CA GLY A 3 -45.25 -63.26 -48.20
C GLY A 3 -45.06 -61.97 -49.01
N LYS A 4 -45.25 -60.82 -48.35
CA LYS A 4 -44.93 -59.50 -48.90
C LYS A 4 -43.63 -58.99 -48.25
N THR A 5 -42.61 -58.88 -49.08
CA THR A 5 -41.32 -58.24 -48.76
C THR A 5 -41.49 -56.72 -48.81
N PHE A 6 -41.25 -56.03 -47.70
CA PHE A 6 -41.18 -54.56 -47.63
C PHE A 6 -39.73 -54.13 -47.85
N VAL A 7 -39.50 -53.30 -48.88
CA VAL A 7 -38.22 -52.63 -49.14
C VAL A 7 -38.31 -51.24 -48.54
N ILE A 8 -37.53 -50.96 -47.50
CA ILE A 8 -37.38 -49.62 -46.92
C ILE A 8 -36.18 -48.96 -47.62
N SER A 9 -36.44 -47.92 -48.40
CA SER A 9 -35.44 -47.10 -49.07
C SER A 9 -34.90 -46.05 -48.11
N SER A 10 -33.58 -46.07 -47.88
CA SER A 10 -32.85 -45.11 -47.06
C SER A 10 -32.73 -43.75 -47.78
N ALA A 11 -33.30 -42.70 -47.22
CA ALA A 11 -32.96 -41.32 -47.55
C ALA A 11 -32.03 -40.77 -46.45
N ALA A 12 -30.73 -40.76 -46.72
CA ALA A 12 -29.74 -40.11 -45.86
C ALA A 12 -29.80 -38.59 -46.09
N ILE A 13 -30.37 -37.86 -45.14
CA ILE A 13 -30.32 -36.40 -45.11
C ILE A 13 -28.95 -36.00 -44.56
N LEU A 14 -28.06 -35.52 -45.43
CA LEU A 14 -26.84 -34.81 -45.01
C LEU A 14 -27.24 -33.43 -44.44
N LEU A 15 -27.34 -33.33 -43.12
CA LEU A 15 -27.31 -32.05 -42.42
C LEU A 15 -25.85 -31.57 -42.40
N SER A 16 -25.51 -30.63 -43.27
CA SER A 16 -24.26 -29.88 -43.21
C SER A 16 -24.28 -28.95 -41.99
N VAL A 17 -23.70 -29.40 -40.88
CA VAL A 17 -23.43 -28.57 -39.69
C VAL A 17 -22.24 -27.67 -40.02
N LEU A 18 -22.52 -26.40 -40.31
CA LEU A 18 -21.48 -25.37 -40.37
C LEU A 18 -20.91 -25.17 -38.96
N PRO A 19 -19.58 -25.24 -38.75
CA PRO A 19 -18.97 -24.88 -37.48
C PRO A 19 -19.07 -23.35 -37.32
N GLY A 20 -20.14 -22.89 -36.69
CA GLY A 20 -20.25 -21.54 -36.17
C GLY A 20 -19.20 -21.34 -35.09
N ILE A 21 -18.15 -20.58 -35.40
CA ILE A 21 -17.16 -20.12 -34.42
C ILE A 21 -17.90 -19.13 -33.51
N CYS A 22 -18.53 -19.64 -32.44
CA CYS A 22 -18.96 -18.82 -31.33
C CYS A 22 -17.70 -18.30 -30.64
N SER A 23 -17.18 -17.15 -31.08
CA SER A 23 -16.30 -16.34 -30.24
C SER A 23 -17.09 -15.97 -29.00
N SER A 24 -16.83 -16.67 -27.89
CA SER A 24 -17.33 -16.25 -26.60
C SER A 24 -16.75 -14.88 -26.32
N VAL A 25 -17.61 -13.86 -26.34
CA VAL A 25 -17.28 -12.55 -25.80
C VAL A 25 -17.04 -12.78 -24.30
N GLN A 26 -15.78 -12.96 -23.91
CA GLN A 26 -15.40 -13.02 -22.51
C GLN A 26 -15.80 -11.67 -21.91
N ALA A 27 -16.86 -11.67 -21.11
CA ALA A 27 -17.27 -10.49 -20.37
C ALA A 27 -16.07 -9.99 -19.57
N LYS A 28 -15.76 -8.70 -19.71
CA LYS A 28 -14.64 -8.07 -19.02
C LYS A 28 -14.81 -8.29 -17.52
N GLU A 29 -13.96 -9.13 -16.94
CA GLU A 29 -14.05 -9.52 -15.53
C GLU A 29 -13.93 -8.26 -14.67
N VAL A 30 -14.82 -8.09 -13.69
CA VAL A 30 -14.85 -6.93 -12.79
C VAL A 30 -14.48 -7.35 -11.38
N TRP A 31 -13.99 -6.43 -10.56
CA TRP A 31 -13.78 -6.67 -9.14
C TRP A 31 -15.06 -7.15 -8.46
N THR A 32 -14.98 -8.27 -7.77
CA THR A 32 -16.09 -8.83 -6.99
C THR A 32 -16.01 -8.37 -5.53
N ALA A 33 -17.15 -8.35 -4.84
CA ALA A 33 -17.21 -8.03 -3.41
C ALA A 33 -18.33 -8.80 -2.72
N PHE A 34 -17.97 -9.61 -1.74
CA PHE A 34 -18.85 -10.48 -0.99
C PHE A 34 -18.82 -10.09 0.49
N PRO A 35 -19.82 -9.33 0.98
CA PRO A 35 -19.89 -8.95 2.38
C PRO A 35 -20.35 -10.13 3.26
N SER A 36 -19.79 -10.24 4.45
CA SER A 36 -20.24 -11.08 5.56
C SER A 36 -20.58 -10.19 6.77
N SER A 37 -21.60 -10.58 7.54
CA SER A 37 -22.04 -9.86 8.74
C SER A 37 -21.45 -10.39 10.04
N ASP A 38 -20.89 -11.61 10.05
CA ASP A 38 -20.43 -12.28 11.26
C ASP A 38 -19.11 -13.06 11.04
N PRO A 39 -17.94 -12.50 11.44
CA PRO A 39 -17.76 -11.09 11.79
C PRO A 39 -17.93 -10.19 10.55
N PRO A 40 -18.17 -8.87 10.72
CA PRO A 40 -18.24 -7.93 9.60
C PRO A 40 -16.95 -7.95 8.76
N ALA A 41 -17.07 -8.44 7.53
CA ALA A 41 -15.96 -8.60 6.61
C ALA A 41 -16.43 -8.45 5.16
N VAL A 42 -15.51 -8.19 4.25
CA VAL A 42 -15.77 -8.19 2.81
C VAL A 42 -14.64 -8.91 2.12
N GLN A 43 -14.96 -9.93 1.35
CA GLN A 43 -14.01 -10.61 0.48
C GLN A 43 -14.10 -10.04 -0.94
N ILE A 44 -12.97 -9.76 -1.56
CA ILE A 44 -12.86 -9.28 -2.93
C ILE A 44 -11.90 -10.18 -3.71
N SER A 45 -12.14 -10.33 -5.01
CA SER A 45 -11.23 -11.05 -5.89
C SER A 45 -11.18 -10.46 -7.28
N LYS A 46 -10.04 -10.69 -7.96
CA LYS A 46 -9.81 -10.27 -9.33
C LYS A 46 -8.61 -11.03 -9.92
N THR A 47 -8.71 -11.41 -11.19
CA THR A 47 -7.55 -11.85 -11.99
C THR A 47 -6.77 -10.65 -12.53
N ALA A 48 -5.45 -10.69 -12.40
CA ALA A 48 -4.50 -9.70 -12.92
C ALA A 48 -4.52 -9.62 -14.45
N THR A 49 -3.89 -8.58 -15.00
CA THR A 49 -3.78 -8.34 -16.43
C THR A 49 -2.91 -9.35 -17.17
N ASP A 50 -2.13 -10.16 -16.44
CA ASP A 50 -1.40 -11.32 -16.99
C ASP A 50 -2.31 -12.52 -17.28
N GLY A 51 -3.59 -12.45 -16.89
CA GLY A 51 -4.59 -13.50 -17.08
C GLY A 51 -4.39 -14.74 -16.22
N ARG A 52 -3.49 -14.70 -15.22
CA ARG A 52 -3.13 -15.85 -14.38
C ARG A 52 -3.08 -15.53 -12.90
N THR A 53 -2.44 -14.43 -12.51
CA THR A 53 -2.28 -14.10 -11.10
C THR A 53 -3.64 -13.72 -10.52
N ILE A 54 -4.04 -14.36 -9.42
CA ILE A 54 -5.33 -14.12 -8.79
C ILE A 54 -5.09 -13.41 -7.47
N PHE A 55 -5.75 -12.29 -7.27
CA PHE A 55 -5.85 -11.67 -5.96
C PHE A 55 -7.10 -12.17 -5.24
N LEU A 56 -6.91 -12.61 -4.00
CA LEU A 56 -7.97 -12.90 -3.05
C LEU A 56 -7.69 -12.12 -1.77
N GLY A 57 -8.56 -11.19 -1.43
CA GLY A 57 -8.33 -10.36 -0.25
C GLY A 57 -9.61 -9.75 0.28
N GLY A 58 -9.47 -8.72 1.09
CA GLY A 58 -10.61 -8.12 1.73
C GLY A 58 -10.28 -7.33 2.98
N CYS A 59 -11.35 -6.95 3.67
CA CYS A 59 -11.28 -6.35 4.99
C CYS A 59 -12.04 -7.21 5.99
N ASN A 60 -11.60 -7.17 7.24
CA ASN A 60 -12.27 -7.84 8.35
C ASN A 60 -12.14 -6.93 9.57
N LYS A 61 -13.28 -6.57 10.19
CA LYS A 61 -13.32 -5.62 11.30
C LYS A 61 -12.51 -6.11 12.52
N LEU A 62 -12.30 -7.42 12.68
CA LEU A 62 -11.46 -7.98 13.75
C LEU A 62 -9.97 -7.77 13.51
N LEU A 63 -9.53 -7.64 12.25
CA LEU A 63 -8.11 -7.45 11.92
C LEU A 63 -7.69 -5.97 12.01
N GLY A 64 -8.65 -5.05 12.06
CA GLY A 64 -8.43 -3.61 12.07
C GLY A 64 -8.82 -2.93 10.76
N ALA A 65 -8.55 -1.64 10.67
CA ALA A 65 -8.90 -0.84 9.49
C ALA A 65 -7.86 -1.05 8.38
N GLY A 66 -8.24 -1.77 7.31
CA GLY A 66 -7.42 -1.87 6.10
C GLY A 66 -7.81 -3.04 5.19
N LEU A 67 -7.08 -3.16 4.09
CA LEU A 67 -7.15 -4.27 3.15
C LEU A 67 -5.98 -5.23 3.37
N THR A 68 -6.24 -6.52 3.36
CA THR A 68 -5.21 -7.57 3.28
C THR A 68 -5.61 -8.60 2.21
N GLY A 69 -4.73 -9.55 1.91
CA GLY A 69 -5.01 -10.57 0.92
C GLY A 69 -3.76 -11.33 0.47
N THR A 70 -3.99 -12.26 -0.45
CA THR A 70 -2.98 -13.10 -1.07
C THR A 70 -3.03 -12.99 -2.60
N PHE A 71 -1.89 -13.24 -3.22
CA PHE A 71 -1.72 -13.35 -4.67
C PHE A 71 -1.28 -14.77 -4.98
N SER A 72 -2.08 -15.52 -5.74
CA SER A 72 -1.76 -16.89 -6.14
C SER A 72 -1.52 -17.00 -7.64
N ALA A 73 -0.91 -18.11 -8.07
CA ALA A 73 -0.61 -18.41 -9.47
C ALA A 73 0.30 -17.38 -10.18
N TYR A 74 1.05 -16.58 -9.41
CA TYR A 74 2.09 -15.73 -9.96
C TYR A 74 3.28 -16.58 -10.43
N GLN A 75 3.68 -16.39 -11.70
CA GLN A 75 4.77 -17.13 -12.36
C GLN A 75 5.94 -16.23 -12.76
N GLY A 76 5.90 -14.95 -12.41
CA GLY A 76 7.00 -14.05 -12.69
C GLY A 76 8.19 -14.27 -11.75
N ASN A 77 9.28 -13.57 -12.04
CA ASN A 77 10.54 -13.65 -11.30
C ASN A 77 10.92 -12.31 -10.65
N ALA A 78 9.93 -11.44 -10.40
CA ALA A 78 10.16 -10.15 -9.73
C ALA A 78 10.08 -10.25 -8.21
N LEU A 79 9.49 -11.33 -7.68
CA LEU A 79 9.46 -11.63 -6.24
C LEU A 79 10.28 -12.87 -5.95
N ALA A 80 10.98 -12.86 -4.82
CA ALA A 80 11.65 -14.04 -4.31
C ALA A 80 10.62 -15.06 -3.74
N LYS A 81 10.92 -16.36 -3.88
CA LYS A 81 10.19 -17.46 -3.23
C LYS A 81 10.98 -17.92 -2.00
N ILE A 82 11.02 -17.07 -0.98
CA ILE A 82 11.65 -17.38 0.30
C ILE A 82 10.56 -17.36 1.35
N ASP A 83 10.32 -18.52 1.96
CA ASP A 83 9.24 -18.72 2.93
C ASP A 83 9.43 -17.80 4.15
N ASP A 84 8.34 -17.15 4.58
CA ASP A 84 8.28 -16.19 5.68
C ASP A 84 9.18 -14.94 5.57
N GLU A 85 9.91 -14.76 4.47
CA GLU A 85 10.66 -13.54 4.20
C GLU A 85 9.77 -12.51 3.51
N SER A 86 9.66 -11.32 4.10
CA SER A 86 8.89 -10.22 3.52
C SER A 86 9.78 -9.34 2.66
N GLU A 87 9.45 -9.25 1.39
CA GLU A 87 10.05 -8.33 0.43
C GLU A 87 9.28 -6.99 0.42
N PRO A 88 9.96 -5.83 0.43
CA PRO A 88 9.30 -4.54 0.28
C PRO A 88 8.72 -4.38 -1.13
N VAL A 89 7.49 -3.87 -1.20
CA VAL A 89 6.81 -3.56 -2.46
C VAL A 89 6.15 -2.19 -2.41
N THR A 90 5.90 -1.62 -3.58
CA THR A 90 5.07 -0.44 -3.77
C THR A 90 3.80 -0.82 -4.50
N PHE A 91 2.66 -0.45 -3.93
CA PHE A 91 1.36 -0.52 -4.59
C PHE A 91 1.07 0.83 -5.24
N GLU A 92 1.09 0.88 -6.56
CA GLU A 92 0.83 2.09 -7.33
C GLU A 92 -0.59 2.07 -7.89
N ILE A 93 -1.39 3.06 -7.51
CA ILE A 93 -2.72 3.25 -8.07
C ILE A 93 -2.65 4.43 -9.03
N THR A 94 -2.85 4.17 -10.31
CA THR A 94 -2.92 5.20 -11.34
C THR A 94 -4.38 5.44 -11.70
N GLY A 95 -4.76 6.71 -11.80
CA GLY A 95 -6.05 7.12 -12.34
C GLY A 95 -6.00 8.54 -12.91
N LYS A 96 -7.18 9.11 -13.18
CA LYS A 96 -7.30 10.47 -13.76
C LYS A 96 -6.59 11.57 -12.96
N ALA A 97 -6.44 11.41 -11.65
CA ALA A 97 -5.81 12.39 -10.76
C ALA A 97 -4.28 12.25 -10.68
N GLY A 98 -3.69 11.25 -11.36
CA GLY A 98 -2.28 10.92 -11.29
C GLY A 98 -2.03 9.54 -10.68
N THR A 99 -0.79 9.33 -10.22
CA THR A 99 -0.36 8.09 -9.58
C THR A 99 -0.16 8.32 -8.08
N GLU A 100 -0.75 7.46 -7.28
CA GLU A 100 -0.61 7.40 -5.83
C GLU A 100 0.16 6.13 -5.46
N GLN A 101 1.08 6.23 -4.52
CA GLN A 101 1.97 5.13 -4.14
C GLN A 101 1.78 4.80 -2.67
N PHE A 102 1.63 3.51 -2.38
CA PHE A 102 1.47 3.00 -1.02
C PHE A 102 2.56 1.97 -0.76
N ALA A 103 3.36 2.19 0.29
CA ALA A 103 4.38 1.23 0.69
C ALA A 103 3.72 0.00 1.34
N GLY A 104 4.27 -1.19 1.09
CA GLY A 104 3.88 -2.39 1.79
C GLY A 104 4.93 -3.49 1.66
N GLY A 105 4.53 -4.72 1.94
CA GLY A 105 5.38 -5.88 1.77
C GLY A 105 4.59 -7.09 1.32
N LEU A 106 5.27 -8.01 0.65
CA LEU A 106 4.74 -9.34 0.33
C LEU A 106 5.67 -10.39 0.94
N HIS A 107 5.11 -11.45 1.52
CA HIS A 107 5.88 -12.64 1.92
C HIS A 107 5.34 -13.86 1.19
N TYR A 108 6.23 -14.79 0.84
CA TYR A 108 5.85 -16.04 0.21
C TYR A 108 5.34 -17.02 1.26
N ILE A 109 4.25 -17.73 0.95
CA ILE A 109 3.61 -18.74 1.79
C ILE A 109 3.78 -20.09 1.09
N GLY A 110 4.82 -20.85 1.48
CA GLY A 110 5.24 -22.07 0.79
C GLY A 110 4.16 -23.14 0.69
N GLY A 111 3.31 -23.27 1.72
CA GLY A 111 2.22 -24.24 1.74
C GLY A 111 1.08 -23.93 0.74
N GLU A 112 0.95 -22.68 0.30
CA GLU A 112 -0.14 -22.23 -0.58
C GLU A 112 0.34 -21.84 -1.99
N ASP A 113 1.66 -21.83 -2.24
CA ASP A 113 2.28 -21.24 -3.43
C ASP A 113 1.70 -19.86 -3.76
N SER A 114 1.63 -19.01 -2.72
CA SER A 114 1.01 -17.69 -2.76
C SER A 114 1.89 -16.64 -2.10
N TRP A 115 1.62 -15.37 -2.39
CA TRP A 115 2.25 -14.23 -1.74
C TRP A 115 1.22 -13.48 -0.90
N GLY A 116 1.42 -13.41 0.41
CA GLY A 116 0.55 -12.69 1.33
C GLY A 116 1.00 -11.24 1.52
N ILE A 117 0.03 -10.33 1.61
CA ILE A 117 0.30 -8.95 2.02
C ILE A 117 0.80 -8.96 3.47
N THR A 118 1.99 -8.43 3.70
CA THR A 118 2.55 -8.25 5.04
C THR A 118 1.83 -7.10 5.74
N GLY A 119 0.82 -7.45 6.54
CA GLY A 119 0.05 -6.50 7.31
C GLY A 119 -1.25 -6.04 6.66
N LEU A 120 -1.58 -4.75 6.83
CA LEU A 120 -2.79 -4.12 6.30
C LEU A 120 -2.40 -2.93 5.42
N LEU A 121 -2.98 -2.85 4.23
CA LEU A 121 -3.00 -1.63 3.43
C LEU A 121 -4.04 -0.69 4.01
N GLN A 122 -3.64 0.56 4.24
CA GLN A 122 -4.40 1.53 5.03
C GLN A 122 -5.71 1.96 4.33
N PRO A 123 -6.66 2.60 5.04
CA PRO A 123 -7.95 3.01 4.47
C PRO A 123 -7.85 3.99 3.27
N ASP A 124 -6.79 4.78 3.21
CA ASP A 124 -6.46 5.64 2.07
C ASP A 124 -6.16 4.84 0.80
N PHE A 125 -5.45 3.71 0.89
CA PHE A 125 -5.28 2.75 -0.19
C PHE A 125 -6.62 2.27 -0.71
N VAL A 126 -7.55 1.89 0.18
CA VAL A 126 -8.90 1.44 -0.24
C VAL A 126 -9.67 2.54 -0.96
N THR A 127 -9.49 3.79 -0.52
CA THR A 127 -10.10 4.95 -1.16
C THR A 127 -9.49 5.23 -2.53
N ALA A 128 -8.16 5.13 -2.67
CA ALA A 128 -7.46 5.22 -3.95
C ALA A 128 -7.88 4.09 -4.89
N PHE A 129 -7.94 2.86 -4.38
CA PHE A 129 -8.33 1.67 -5.11
C PHE A 129 -9.73 1.83 -5.72
N GLY A 130 -10.67 2.44 -4.98
CA GLY A 130 -12.02 2.70 -5.46
C GLY A 130 -12.15 3.79 -6.53
N ARG A 131 -11.14 4.66 -6.72
CA ARG A 131 -11.14 5.73 -7.74
C ARG A 131 -10.15 5.51 -8.88
N GLY A 132 -9.19 4.60 -8.72
CA GLY A 132 -8.14 4.34 -9.69
C GLY A 132 -8.63 3.57 -10.91
N ASP A 133 -7.80 3.59 -11.95
CA ASP A 133 -8.00 2.85 -13.21
C ASP A 133 -7.12 1.59 -13.26
N MET A 134 -5.91 1.65 -12.68
CA MET A 134 -4.94 0.55 -12.65
C MET A 134 -4.24 0.47 -11.29
N LEU A 135 -4.11 -0.74 -10.74
CA LEU A 135 -3.23 -1.05 -9.61
C LEU A 135 -2.01 -1.81 -10.14
N THR A 136 -0.81 -1.33 -9.86
CA THR A 136 0.46 -2.00 -10.23
C THR A 136 1.26 -2.26 -8.97
N ILE A 137 1.75 -3.49 -8.81
CA ILE A 137 2.64 -3.84 -7.72
C ILE A 137 4.07 -3.83 -8.28
N ARG A 138 4.98 -3.12 -7.61
CA ARG A 138 6.41 -3.09 -7.93
C ARG A 138 7.23 -3.61 -6.77
N ASN A 139 8.31 -4.33 -7.06
CA ASN A 139 9.25 -4.75 -6.03
C ASN A 139 10.18 -3.60 -5.60
N GLY A 140 11.05 -3.83 -4.62
CA GLY A 140 12.01 -2.83 -4.13
C GLY A 140 13.01 -2.32 -5.19
N GLY A 141 13.19 -3.05 -6.29
CA GLY A 141 13.97 -2.61 -7.45
C GLY A 141 13.16 -1.84 -8.51
N GLY A 142 11.89 -1.52 -8.23
CA GLY A 142 10.99 -0.82 -9.15
C GLY A 142 10.44 -1.68 -10.29
N LYS A 143 10.77 -2.98 -10.34
CA LYS A 143 10.28 -3.90 -11.36
C LYS A 143 8.82 -4.24 -11.11
N THR A 144 7.99 -4.16 -12.15
CA THR A 144 6.60 -4.59 -12.09
C THR A 144 6.51 -6.07 -11.78
N VAL A 145 5.73 -6.40 -10.74
CA VAL A 145 5.40 -7.76 -10.35
C VAL A 145 4.17 -8.23 -11.14
N PHE A 146 3.03 -7.56 -10.96
CA PHE A 146 1.79 -7.76 -11.70
C PHE A 146 0.89 -6.51 -11.58
N SER A 147 -0.15 -6.43 -12.40
CA SER A 147 -1.08 -5.30 -12.45
C SER A 147 -2.54 -5.77 -12.53
N PHE A 148 -3.47 -4.93 -12.06
CA PHE A 148 -4.91 -5.16 -12.08
C PHE A 148 -5.63 -3.96 -12.65
N GLU A 149 -6.46 -4.18 -13.67
CA GLU A 149 -7.47 -3.18 -14.03
C GLU A 149 -8.46 -3.02 -12.87
N LEU A 150 -8.79 -1.77 -12.54
CA LEU A 150 -9.66 -1.43 -11.42
C LEU A 150 -11.13 -1.26 -11.82
N LEU A 151 -11.54 -1.88 -12.94
CA LEU A 151 -12.95 -1.86 -13.35
C LEU A 151 -13.83 -2.55 -12.28
N GLY A 152 -14.78 -1.79 -11.73
CA GLY A 152 -15.68 -2.26 -10.67
C GLY A 152 -15.13 -2.10 -9.24
N SER A 153 -13.87 -1.68 -9.08
CA SER A 153 -13.23 -1.47 -7.76
C SER A 153 -13.99 -0.46 -6.91
N SER A 154 -14.62 0.55 -7.52
CA SER A 154 -15.43 1.55 -6.80
C SER A 154 -16.58 0.95 -6.00
N LYS A 155 -17.24 -0.09 -6.53
CA LYS A 155 -18.31 -0.83 -5.82
C LYS A 155 -17.74 -1.67 -4.69
N ALA A 156 -16.59 -2.31 -4.92
CA ALA A 156 -15.88 -3.09 -3.92
C ALA A 156 -15.41 -2.21 -2.75
N ALA A 157 -14.72 -1.09 -3.04
CA ALA A 157 -14.27 -0.10 -2.08
C ALA A 157 -15.41 0.44 -1.22
N LYS A 158 -16.53 0.88 -1.83
CA LYS A 158 -17.72 1.34 -1.11
C LYS A 158 -18.31 0.26 -0.19
N THR A 159 -18.22 -1.00 -0.61
CA THR A 159 -18.71 -2.13 0.21
C THR A 159 -17.80 -2.37 1.39
N MET A 160 -16.49 -2.38 1.18
CA MET A 160 -15.50 -2.46 2.27
C MET A 160 -15.64 -1.30 3.24
N GLN A 161 -15.73 -0.06 2.75
CA GLN A 161 -15.92 1.14 3.58
C GLN A 161 -17.16 1.02 4.48
N ARG A 162 -18.29 0.57 3.92
CA ARG A 162 -19.56 0.40 4.66
C ARG A 162 -19.48 -0.70 5.72
N VAL A 163 -18.94 -1.87 5.38
CA VAL A 163 -18.97 -3.05 6.25
C VAL A 163 -17.86 -3.02 7.30
N CYS A 164 -16.66 -2.59 6.90
CA CYS A 164 -15.48 -2.56 7.75
C CYS A 164 -15.23 -1.19 8.40
N GLY A 165 -16.03 -0.17 8.06
CA GLY A 165 -16.03 1.12 8.77
C GLY A 165 -14.88 2.05 8.40
N PHE A 166 -14.40 2.01 7.15
CA PHE A 166 -13.44 3.01 6.68
C PHE A 166 -14.17 4.34 6.49
N ALA A 167 -13.84 5.36 7.28
CA ALA A 167 -14.47 6.67 7.16
C ALA A 167 -14.20 7.26 5.75
N THR A 168 -15.25 7.59 5.01
CA THR A 168 -15.20 8.09 3.63
C THR A 168 -14.95 9.61 3.56
N GLY A 169 -14.04 10.12 4.39
CA GLY A 169 -13.57 11.50 4.25
C GLY A 169 -12.49 11.58 3.17
N PRO A 170 -12.25 12.74 2.53
CA PRO A 170 -10.95 12.99 1.93
C PRO A 170 -9.90 12.67 3.00
N SER A 171 -9.09 11.65 2.75
CA SER A 171 -7.90 11.39 3.54
C SER A 171 -6.93 12.53 3.26
N VAL A 172 -7.10 13.65 3.95
CA VAL A 172 -5.93 14.24 4.58
C VAL A 172 -5.53 13.15 5.55
N SER A 173 -4.45 12.41 5.26
CA SER A 173 -3.84 11.51 6.23
C SER A 173 -3.88 12.25 7.57
N ALA A 174 -4.77 11.85 8.48
CA ALA A 174 -4.97 12.62 9.70
C ALA A 174 -3.59 12.70 10.34
N PRO A 175 -3.08 13.91 10.63
CA PRO A 175 -1.71 14.03 11.09
C PRO A 175 -1.51 13.05 12.24
N HIS A 176 -0.55 12.15 12.09
CA HIS A 176 -0.22 11.21 13.15
C HIS A 176 0.31 12.05 14.31
N SER A 177 -0.46 12.11 15.40
CA SER A 177 -0.06 12.81 16.62
C SER A 177 0.95 11.96 17.37
N TRP A 178 2.05 12.58 17.77
CA TRP A 178 3.13 11.97 18.51
C TRP A 178 3.45 12.82 19.74
N ASN A 179 3.39 12.19 20.91
CA ASN A 179 3.67 12.82 22.19
C ASN A 179 5.17 12.87 22.45
N ALA A 180 5.70 14.04 22.82
CA ALA A 180 7.11 14.22 23.10
C ALA A 180 7.53 13.40 24.34
N MET A 181 8.54 12.53 24.16
CA MET A 181 9.02 11.64 25.22
C MET A 181 10.39 12.04 25.77
N SER A 182 11.27 12.56 24.92
CA SER A 182 12.58 13.07 25.37
C SER A 182 12.48 14.49 25.93
N THR A 183 13.31 14.83 26.93
CA THR A 183 13.43 16.19 27.46
C THR A 183 13.73 17.23 26.37
N THR A 184 14.56 16.85 25.40
CA THR A 184 14.85 17.65 24.20
C THR A 184 13.60 17.89 23.35
N ALA A 185 12.81 16.85 23.06
CA ALA A 185 11.55 17.01 22.33
C ALA A 185 10.56 17.90 23.09
N ILE A 186 10.35 17.65 24.39
CA ILE A 186 9.40 18.42 25.23
C ILE A 186 9.75 19.92 25.25
N SER A 187 11.04 20.25 25.32
CA SER A 187 11.53 21.63 25.45
C SER A 187 11.67 22.39 24.13
N ILE A 188 11.95 21.70 23.03
CA ILE A 188 12.20 22.30 21.72
C ILE A 188 10.97 22.21 20.82
N THR A 189 10.52 21.00 20.51
CA THR A 189 9.47 20.77 19.50
C THR A 189 8.07 20.75 20.11
N GLY A 190 7.96 20.27 21.35
CA GLY A 190 6.70 19.80 21.89
C GLY A 190 6.19 18.55 21.19
N ASP A 191 4.92 18.23 21.40
CA ASP A 191 4.19 17.24 20.63
C ASP A 191 4.17 17.64 19.14
N ILE A 192 4.11 16.64 18.27
CA ILE A 192 4.13 16.87 16.83
C ILE A 192 3.00 16.13 16.12
N GLN A 193 2.69 16.64 14.94
CA GLN A 193 1.72 16.09 14.01
C GLN A 193 2.42 15.86 12.69
N ILE A 194 2.45 14.61 12.22
CA ILE A 194 3.14 14.22 10.98
C ILE A 194 2.13 13.83 9.92
N SER A 195 2.27 14.41 8.73
CA SER A 195 1.57 14.00 7.51
C SER A 195 2.59 13.63 6.43
N GLU A 196 2.11 13.22 5.26
CA GLU A 196 2.99 12.92 4.09
C GLU A 196 3.82 14.13 3.63
N LYS A 197 3.33 15.35 3.87
CA LYS A 197 3.88 16.58 3.30
C LYS A 197 4.41 17.56 4.32
N GLU A 198 4.08 17.39 5.59
CA GLU A 198 4.54 18.31 6.62
C GLU A 198 4.65 17.68 8.01
N ILE A 199 5.53 18.27 8.81
CA ILE A 199 5.56 18.15 10.26
C ILE A 199 5.02 19.46 10.83
N ARG A 200 4.06 19.37 11.74
CA ARG A 200 3.56 20.50 12.52
C ARG A 200 4.00 20.31 13.97
N PHE A 201 4.66 21.33 14.51
CA PHE A 201 5.14 21.37 15.88
C PHE A 201 4.08 21.96 16.83
N GLU A 202 4.24 21.74 18.14
CA GLU A 202 3.25 22.18 19.16
C GLU A 202 2.97 23.68 19.11
N ASN A 203 3.98 24.50 18.79
CA ASN A 203 3.81 25.95 18.67
C ASN A 203 3.15 26.40 17.34
N GLY A 204 2.71 25.47 16.51
CA GLY A 204 2.07 25.72 15.22
C GLY A 204 3.02 25.93 14.05
N ALA A 205 4.34 25.99 14.28
CA ALA A 205 5.32 26.05 13.21
C ALA A 205 5.27 24.77 12.37
N THR A 206 5.60 24.87 11.08
CA THR A 206 5.58 23.73 10.16
C THR A 206 6.89 23.58 9.41
N LEU A 207 7.19 22.34 9.03
CA LEU A 207 8.29 21.96 8.16
C LEU A 207 7.74 21.16 6.98
N GLN A 208 7.85 21.71 5.78
CA GLN A 208 7.35 21.06 4.55
C GLN A 208 8.34 20.01 4.08
N LEU A 209 7.83 18.83 3.73
CA LEU A 209 8.58 17.66 3.34
C LEU A 209 8.33 17.32 1.86
N ALA A 210 9.38 16.84 1.21
CA ALA A 210 9.34 16.22 -0.10
C ALA A 210 9.92 14.80 0.02
N PRO A 211 9.33 13.80 -0.66
CA PRO A 211 9.83 12.44 -0.63
C PRO A 211 11.23 12.34 -1.23
N THR A 212 11.96 11.29 -0.84
CA THR A 212 13.24 10.90 -1.45
C THR A 212 13.17 9.45 -1.90
N ASP A 213 14.19 8.98 -2.62
CA ASP A 213 14.31 7.57 -3.03
C ASP A 213 14.60 6.63 -1.83
N HIS A 214 14.92 7.18 -0.64
CA HIS A 214 15.19 6.41 0.57
C HIS A 214 13.96 6.37 1.47
N LEU A 215 13.49 5.15 1.77
CA LEU A 215 12.35 4.94 2.67
C LEU A 215 12.61 5.53 4.06
N GLY A 216 11.63 6.28 4.57
CA GLY A 216 11.72 6.95 5.87
C GLY A 216 12.58 8.21 5.89
N VAL A 217 13.14 8.62 4.74
CA VAL A 217 13.95 9.82 4.58
C VAL A 217 13.22 10.83 3.70
N PHE A 218 13.10 12.05 4.22
CA PHE A 218 12.40 13.15 3.57
C PHE A 218 13.35 14.32 3.41
N ARG A 219 13.26 15.01 2.26
CA ARG A 219 13.93 16.28 2.04
C ARG A 219 13.04 17.39 2.58
N VAL A 220 13.62 18.39 3.23
CA VAL A 220 12.91 19.62 3.56
C VAL A 220 12.71 20.43 2.28
N ALA A 221 11.45 20.60 1.87
CA ALA A 221 11.11 21.20 0.57
C ALA A 221 11.63 22.63 0.42
N LYS A 222 11.61 23.39 1.51
CA LYS A 222 12.22 24.71 1.62
C LYS A 222 13.03 24.76 2.91
N PRO A 223 14.36 24.57 2.86
CA PRO A 223 15.20 24.59 4.06
C PRO A 223 15.02 25.89 4.83
N THR A 224 14.36 25.79 5.98
CA THR A 224 14.11 26.88 6.92
C THR A 224 14.30 26.33 8.32
N ASN A 225 14.81 27.15 9.22
CA ASN A 225 14.95 26.79 10.62
C ASN A 225 13.83 27.49 11.43
N PRO A 226 12.64 26.89 11.53
CA PRO A 226 11.52 27.53 12.21
C PRO A 226 11.87 27.79 13.67
N THR A 227 11.45 28.93 14.19
CA THR A 227 11.49 29.17 15.63
C THR A 227 10.43 28.30 16.31
N LEU A 228 10.89 27.48 17.23
CA LEU A 228 10.09 26.51 17.98
C LEU A 228 9.83 27.02 19.41
N LYS A 229 9.48 26.11 20.34
CA LYS A 229 9.19 26.47 21.73
C LYS A 229 10.39 27.18 22.35
N ASN A 230 10.10 28.21 23.14
CA ASN A 230 11.11 28.99 23.88
C ASN A 230 12.20 29.63 23.00
N GLY A 231 11.91 29.89 21.71
CA GLY A 231 12.90 30.45 20.80
C GLY A 231 13.92 29.45 20.27
N ASN A 232 13.75 28.15 20.55
CA ASN A 232 14.63 27.10 20.05
C ASN A 232 14.46 26.87 18.55
N VAL A 233 15.35 26.06 17.99
CA VAL A 233 15.44 25.73 16.57
C VAL A 233 15.83 24.26 16.41
N LEU A 234 15.57 23.65 15.25
CA LEU A 234 15.79 22.22 15.04
C LEU A 234 17.28 21.86 14.95
N CYS A 235 18.08 22.69 14.28
CA CYS A 235 19.47 22.37 13.95
C CYS A 235 20.42 23.57 14.12
N GLY A 236 20.57 24.07 15.35
CA GLY A 236 21.49 25.19 15.61
C GLY A 236 21.28 26.38 14.66
N ARG A 237 22.33 26.86 14.00
CA ARG A 237 22.24 28.01 13.06
C ARG A 237 21.88 27.62 11.64
N GLU A 238 22.11 26.38 11.23
CA GLU A 238 21.90 25.95 9.84
C GLU A 238 20.50 25.36 9.67
N PRO A 239 19.79 25.67 8.57
CA PRO A 239 18.48 25.08 8.34
C PRO A 239 18.60 23.58 8.07
N PRO A 240 17.68 22.76 8.59
CA PRO A 240 17.63 21.35 8.25
C PRO A 240 17.34 21.17 6.76
N THR A 241 18.00 20.18 6.16
CA THR A 241 17.84 19.81 4.75
C THR A 241 17.16 18.45 4.59
N PHE A 242 17.30 17.56 5.58
CA PHE A 242 16.61 16.27 5.61
C PHE A 242 16.05 15.95 6.99
N VAL A 243 14.99 15.15 6.96
CA VAL A 243 14.35 14.56 8.13
C VAL A 243 14.29 13.05 7.92
N VAL A 244 14.64 12.29 8.95
CA VAL A 244 14.50 10.84 8.96
C VAL A 244 13.51 10.46 10.05
N PHE A 245 12.51 9.67 9.69
CA PHE A 245 11.56 9.06 10.62
C PHE A 245 12.09 7.69 11.03
N GLY A 246 12.87 7.68 12.10
CA GLY A 246 13.40 6.47 12.68
C GLY A 246 12.34 5.69 13.46
N ARG A 247 12.43 4.37 13.41
CA ARG A 247 11.56 3.41 14.11
C ARG A 247 12.38 2.42 14.95
N ASP A 248 11.73 1.73 15.87
CA ASP A 248 12.34 0.55 16.51
C ASP A 248 12.71 -0.49 15.42
N GLY A 249 13.90 -1.07 15.51
CA GLY A 249 14.38 -2.13 14.62
C GLY A 249 13.49 -3.37 14.60
N ASN A 250 12.70 -3.59 15.65
CA ASN A 250 11.72 -4.68 15.70
C ASN A 250 10.43 -4.41 14.90
N THR A 251 10.20 -3.16 14.50
CA THR A 251 8.95 -2.74 13.82
C THR A 251 9.24 -2.45 12.37
N LYS A 252 8.52 -3.04 11.40
CA LYS A 252 8.81 -2.89 9.94
C LYS A 252 8.29 -1.58 9.30
N SER A 253 7.46 -0.80 9.99
CA SER A 253 6.89 0.47 9.53
C SER A 253 6.65 1.42 10.71
N LEU A 254 6.72 2.74 10.45
CA LEU A 254 6.42 3.76 11.45
C LEU A 254 4.97 3.65 11.97
N ASP A 255 4.02 3.27 11.10
CA ASP A 255 2.60 3.12 11.45
C ASP A 255 2.33 1.98 12.42
N ARG A 256 3.31 1.10 12.65
CA ARG A 256 3.25 0.00 13.64
C ARG A 256 4.16 0.25 14.84
N SER A 257 4.98 1.29 14.78
CA SER A 257 5.89 1.62 15.87
C SER A 257 5.14 2.40 16.95
N SER A 258 5.33 2.04 18.22
CA SER A 258 4.91 2.90 19.33
C SER A 258 5.91 4.04 19.56
N ALA A 259 7.11 3.93 18.98
CA ALA A 259 8.19 4.91 19.12
C ALA A 259 8.52 5.57 17.77
N LEU A 260 8.83 6.87 17.82
CA LEU A 260 9.37 7.63 16.70
C LEU A 260 10.68 8.30 17.13
N TYR A 261 11.70 8.13 16.30
CA TYR A 261 12.99 8.82 16.41
C TYR A 261 13.09 9.82 15.27
N LEU A 262 12.69 11.06 15.51
CA LEU A 262 12.81 12.14 14.53
C LEU A 262 14.26 12.60 14.50
N LYS A 263 14.97 12.24 13.45
CA LYS A 263 16.38 12.64 13.24
C LYS A 263 16.43 13.75 12.20
N ILE A 264 17.18 14.80 12.52
CA ILE A 264 17.31 15.99 11.70
C ILE A 264 18.74 16.07 11.17
N TYR A 265 18.85 16.33 9.87
CA TYR A 265 20.13 16.45 9.19
C TYR A 265 20.27 17.79 8.46
N ASN A 266 21.49 18.33 8.43
CA ASN A 266 21.92 19.44 7.59
C ASN A 266 22.93 18.96 6.53
N GLY A 267 23.02 19.68 5.40
CA GLY A 267 23.96 19.39 4.32
C GLY A 267 23.30 18.85 3.05
N ASN A 268 24.13 18.42 2.11
CA ASN A 268 23.71 18.11 0.73
C ASN A 268 23.59 16.59 0.44
N GLU A 269 24.12 15.75 1.32
CA GLU A 269 24.10 14.30 1.19
C GLU A 269 22.77 13.75 1.77
N ILE A 270 22.08 12.88 1.01
CA ILE A 270 20.86 12.23 1.49
C ILE A 270 21.26 11.19 2.56
N PRO A 271 20.71 11.23 3.79
CA PRO A 271 20.99 10.23 4.80
C PRO A 271 20.64 8.81 4.29
N PRO A 272 21.42 7.79 4.63
CA PRO A 272 21.14 6.43 4.20
C PRO A 272 19.86 5.90 4.88
N ALA A 273 19.13 5.01 4.20
CA ALA A 273 17.89 4.43 4.74
C ALA A 273 18.10 3.64 6.04
N SER A 274 19.33 3.17 6.31
CA SER A 274 19.73 2.54 7.58
C SER A 274 19.49 3.47 8.78
N ASP A 275 19.57 4.78 8.57
CA ASP A 275 19.37 5.76 9.64
C ASP A 275 17.89 5.85 10.07
N ALA A 276 16.97 5.25 9.31
CA ALA A 276 15.58 5.09 9.72
C ALA A 276 15.38 3.95 10.75
N ILE A 277 16.46 3.30 11.20
CA ILE A 277 16.42 2.21 12.18
C ILE A 277 17.12 2.64 13.47
N GLY A 278 16.42 2.49 14.60
CA GLY A 278 16.96 2.75 15.93
C GLY A 278 17.35 4.21 16.17
N MET A 279 18.14 4.42 17.23
CA MET A 279 18.52 5.76 17.72
C MET A 279 19.90 6.24 17.22
N ASP A 280 20.50 5.59 16.22
CA ASP A 280 21.83 5.96 15.72
C ASP A 280 21.87 7.43 15.24
N ASN A 281 22.91 8.15 15.65
CA ASN A 281 23.15 9.56 15.43
C ASN A 281 24.52 9.83 14.75
N SER A 282 25.11 8.82 14.13
CA SER A 282 26.47 8.88 13.58
C SER A 282 26.56 9.32 12.11
N GLY A 283 25.42 9.53 11.43
CA GLY A 283 25.37 9.94 10.03
C GLY A 283 25.98 11.32 9.78
N ARG A 284 26.64 11.51 8.63
CA ARG A 284 27.13 12.83 8.21
C ARG A 284 25.99 13.82 8.13
N GLY A 285 26.21 15.01 8.69
CA GLY A 285 25.19 16.04 8.76
C GLY A 285 24.10 15.75 9.79
N PHE A 286 24.22 14.71 10.63
CA PHE A 286 23.32 14.55 11.77
C PHE A 286 23.45 15.75 12.70
N CYS A 287 22.31 16.28 13.13
CA CYS A 287 22.27 17.51 13.92
C CYS A 287 21.45 17.40 15.19
N ALA A 288 20.28 16.77 15.12
CA ALA A 288 19.40 16.61 16.28
C ALA A 288 18.59 15.32 16.21
N LEU A 289 18.25 14.79 17.39
CA LEU A 289 17.37 13.65 17.58
C LEU A 289 16.30 14.01 18.60
N PHE A 290 15.05 13.70 18.28
CA PHE A 290 13.89 13.87 19.14
C PHE A 290 13.10 12.56 19.22
N ASN A 291 12.74 12.16 20.44
CA ASN A 291 12.01 10.92 20.67
C ASN A 291 10.55 11.19 21.03
N TYR A 292 9.64 10.42 20.44
CA TYR A 292 8.21 10.51 20.65
C TYR A 292 7.57 9.14 20.84
N THR A 293 6.36 9.14 21.39
CA THR A 293 5.49 7.96 21.53
C THR A 293 4.07 8.27 21.07
N ARG A 294 3.29 7.24 20.75
CA ARG A 294 1.84 7.34 20.55
C ARG A 294 1.09 6.38 21.46
#